data_AF-A0A183NZP8-F1
#
_entry.id   AF-A0A183NZP8-F1
#
_cell.length_a   1.000
_cell.length_b   1.000
_cell.length_c   1.000
_cell.angle_alpha   90.00
_cell.angle_beta   90.00
_cell.angle_gamma   90.00
#
_symmetry.space_group_name_H-M   'P 1'
#
loop_
_entity.id
_entity.type
_entity.pdbx_description
1 polymer ?
#
loop_
_entity_poly.entity_id
_entity_poly.type
_entity_poly.pdbx_seq_one_letter_code
_entity_poly.pdbx_strand_id
1 'polypeptide(L)'
;MGGISTKIAFEVCVVTGDYSGDELGPGVNMVMFDHCGNQSPTITLDNIFQNDTDYTQAKFTIDLQAWSRLKVFKRLHHIEFWCTTQSYPPPAWFLDRVIIRDRRFGMTAEWKYFFFPVHQWISQDHQYVVHDCEAWIPQLEPFPELREEEVSRRMQFFTLFQRSKGLPVEWDIEPLVLEVIERTGLAEEYTSEESWDSLDTLGNFYKKYNITEPVSLQFWMMNDICFGAQRIRGCNPFTIQVCRTLPKRRANFFLNSL
;
A
#
# COMPACT_ATOMS: atom_id res chain seq x y z
N MET A 1 -16.72 32.30 38.22
CA MET A 1 -17.00 30.97 37.64
C MET A 1 -15.73 30.51 36.93
N GLY A 2 -14.91 29.71 37.60
CA GLY A 2 -13.65 29.21 37.04
C GLY A 2 -13.94 28.02 36.12
N GLY A 3 -13.72 28.19 34.82
CA GLY A 3 -13.80 27.10 33.87
C GLY A 3 -12.78 26.01 34.25
N ILE A 4 -13.23 24.76 34.27
CA ILE A 4 -12.38 23.60 34.46
C ILE A 4 -11.44 23.57 33.25
N SER A 5 -10.20 24.01 33.42
CA SER A 5 -9.15 23.77 32.42
C SER A 5 -8.93 22.26 32.39
N THR A 6 -9.51 21.59 31.39
CA THR A 6 -9.30 20.16 31.21
C THR A 6 -7.88 19.94 30.68
N LYS A 7 -7.04 19.32 31.51
CA LYS A 7 -5.68 18.98 31.12
C LYS A 7 -5.75 17.80 30.16
N ILE A 8 -5.26 17.96 28.93
CA ILE A 8 -5.21 16.86 27.95
C ILE A 8 -4.27 15.76 28.46
N ALA A 9 -4.74 14.51 28.49
CA ALA A 9 -3.92 13.35 28.82
C ALA A 9 -3.28 12.72 27.59
N PHE A 10 -4.05 12.53 26.51
CA PHE A 10 -3.55 11.95 25.28
C PHE A 10 -4.01 12.73 24.05
N GLU A 11 -3.22 12.66 23.00
CA GLU A 11 -3.63 13.06 21.65
C GLU A 11 -3.49 11.84 20.73
N VAL A 12 -4.58 11.49 20.06
CA VAL A 12 -4.66 10.38 19.11
C VAL A 12 -4.65 10.96 17.71
N CYS A 13 -3.78 10.46 16.85
CA CYS A 13 -3.64 10.89 15.48
C CYS A 13 -3.82 9.68 14.57
N VAL A 14 -4.88 9.68 13.79
CA VAL A 14 -5.21 8.63 12.81
C VAL A 14 -4.67 9.10 11.46
N VAL A 15 -3.92 8.23 10.76
CA VAL A 15 -3.38 8.53 9.43
C VAL A 15 -3.90 7.49 8.45
N THR A 16 -4.50 7.95 7.36
CA THR A 16 -5.10 7.12 6.31
C THR A 16 -4.46 7.44 4.96
N GLY A 17 -4.49 6.48 4.04
CA GLY A 17 -3.87 6.64 2.72
C GLY A 17 -4.83 7.12 1.63
N ASP A 18 -6.06 6.62 1.65
CA ASP A 18 -6.91 6.58 0.44
C ASP A 18 -8.42 6.53 0.74
N TYR A 19 -8.84 7.07 1.89
CA TYR A 19 -10.24 6.96 2.32
C TYR A 19 -11.20 7.53 1.26
N SER A 20 -12.14 6.70 0.81
CA SER A 20 -13.06 7.01 -0.30
C SER A 20 -14.53 7.06 0.14
N GLY A 21 -14.80 7.14 1.44
CA GLY A 21 -16.16 7.20 1.98
C GLY A 21 -16.73 8.62 2.00
N ASP A 22 -17.64 8.89 2.93
CA ASP A 22 -18.26 10.22 3.08
C ASP A 22 -17.30 11.24 3.71
N GLU A 23 -17.65 12.53 3.62
CA GLU A 23 -16.86 13.62 4.21
C GLU A 23 -16.76 13.55 5.76
N LEU A 24 -17.54 12.69 6.40
CA LEU A 24 -17.55 12.54 7.86
C LEU A 24 -16.54 11.50 8.33
N GLY A 25 -16.23 10.49 7.52
CA GLY A 25 -15.33 9.41 7.92
C GLY A 25 -16.05 8.28 8.68
N PRO A 26 -15.38 7.13 8.85
CA PRO A 26 -15.93 6.04 9.63
C PRO A 26 -15.94 6.39 11.12
N GLY A 27 -16.95 5.89 11.84
CA GLY A 27 -17.00 5.82 13.28
C GLY A 27 -16.20 4.61 13.76
N VAL A 28 -15.44 4.80 14.83
CA VAL A 28 -14.56 3.77 15.39
C VAL A 28 -14.63 3.81 16.90
N ASN A 29 -14.65 2.62 17.51
CA ASN A 29 -14.40 2.47 18.92
C ASN A 29 -12.97 1.99 19.13
N MET A 30 -12.31 2.52 20.14
CA MET A 30 -10.94 2.14 20.52
C MET A 30 -10.82 1.94 22.03
N VAL A 31 -10.04 0.96 22.43
CA VAL A 31 -9.61 0.72 23.82
C VAL A 31 -8.09 0.76 23.86
N MET A 32 -7.54 1.48 24.83
CA MET A 32 -6.10 1.54 25.07
C MET A 32 -5.73 0.60 26.20
N PHE A 33 -4.62 -0.12 26.07
CA PHE A 33 -4.09 -1.02 27.09
C PHE A 33 -2.66 -0.63 27.49
N ASP A 34 -2.40 -0.64 28.79
CA ASP A 34 -1.05 -0.44 29.33
C ASP A 34 -0.27 -1.76 29.42
N HIS A 35 1.03 -1.66 29.68
CA HIS A 35 1.93 -2.82 29.82
C HIS A 35 1.66 -3.70 31.06
N CYS A 36 0.73 -3.32 31.93
CA CYS A 36 0.26 -4.11 33.07
C CYS A 36 -1.11 -4.74 32.83
N GLY A 37 -1.70 -4.56 31.64
CA GLY A 37 -3.03 -5.06 31.29
C GLY A 37 -4.19 -4.20 31.79
N ASN A 38 -3.93 -2.98 32.30
CA ASN A 38 -5.03 -2.05 32.60
C ASN A 38 -5.55 -1.44 31.30
N GLN A 39 -6.85 -1.24 31.21
CA GLN A 39 -7.52 -0.72 30.02
C GLN A 39 -8.17 0.64 30.26
N SER A 40 -8.29 1.44 29.20
CA SER A 40 -9.18 2.59 29.16
C SER A 40 -10.65 2.13 29.07
N PRO A 41 -11.62 3.01 29.37
CA PRO A 41 -12.97 2.88 28.82
C PRO A 41 -12.93 2.85 27.28
N THR A 42 -14.01 2.39 26.67
CA THR A 42 -14.20 2.53 25.21
C THR A 42 -14.22 4.02 24.84
N ILE A 43 -13.31 4.39 23.95
CA ILE A 43 -13.19 5.73 23.39
C ILE A 43 -13.85 5.68 22.01
N THR A 44 -14.95 6.41 21.87
CA THR A 44 -15.66 6.51 20.60
C THR A 44 -15.14 7.71 19.80
N LEU A 45 -14.69 7.43 18.58
CA LEU A 45 -14.28 8.39 17.57
C LEU A 45 -15.35 8.36 16.47
N ASP A 46 -16.45 9.06 16.71
CA ASP A 46 -17.51 9.21 15.70
C ASP A 46 -17.03 10.15 14.60
N ASN A 47 -17.28 9.78 13.34
CA ASN A 47 -16.99 10.61 12.17
C ASN A 47 -15.55 11.14 12.18
N ILE A 48 -14.58 10.23 11.97
CA ILE A 48 -13.16 10.53 12.18
C ILE A 48 -12.69 11.80 11.44
N PHE A 49 -13.26 12.13 10.28
CA PHE A 49 -12.82 13.26 9.48
C PHE A 49 -13.77 14.47 9.52
N GLN A 50 -14.77 14.49 10.40
CA GLN A 50 -15.76 15.56 10.45
C GLN A 50 -15.18 16.99 10.49
N ASN A 51 -13.98 17.15 11.05
CA ASN A 51 -13.31 18.45 11.20
C ASN A 51 -12.06 18.60 10.32
N ASP A 52 -11.78 17.64 9.43
CA ASP A 52 -10.56 17.59 8.63
C ASP A 52 -10.87 17.81 7.14
N THR A 53 -10.05 18.59 6.46
CA THR A 53 -10.30 19.00 5.07
C THR A 53 -9.63 18.11 4.02
N ASP A 54 -8.61 17.33 4.41
CA ASP A 54 -7.80 16.54 3.49
C ASP A 54 -8.01 15.02 3.60
N TYR A 55 -8.85 14.57 4.54
CA TYR A 55 -9.16 13.15 4.80
C TYR A 55 -7.93 12.23 4.91
N THR A 56 -6.73 12.77 5.14
CA THR A 56 -5.48 11.99 5.23
C THR A 56 -5.03 11.81 6.67
N GLN A 57 -5.40 12.74 7.54
CA GLN A 57 -5.07 12.74 8.95
C GLN A 57 -6.21 13.31 9.77
N ALA A 58 -6.48 12.70 10.92
CA ALA A 58 -7.42 13.21 11.92
C ALA A 58 -6.79 13.21 13.31
N LYS A 59 -7.14 14.20 14.15
CA LYS A 59 -6.59 14.36 15.50
C LYS A 59 -7.69 14.49 16.55
N PHE A 60 -7.55 13.72 17.61
CA PHE A 60 -8.46 13.70 18.75
C PHE A 60 -7.69 13.92 20.05
N THR A 61 -8.30 14.61 20.99
CA THR A 61 -7.72 14.81 22.32
C THR A 61 -8.56 14.11 23.37
N ILE A 62 -7.89 13.40 24.27
CA ILE A 62 -8.50 12.72 25.41
C ILE A 62 -8.05 13.45 26.66
N ASP A 63 -9.03 14.00 27.38
CA ASP A 63 -8.79 14.71 28.62
C ASP A 63 -8.34 13.79 29.76
N LEU A 64 -7.65 14.38 30.73
CA LEU A 64 -7.24 13.70 31.95
C LEU A 64 -8.48 13.32 32.78
N GLN A 65 -8.69 12.03 32.91
CA GLN A 65 -9.76 11.40 33.65
C GLN A 65 -9.17 10.50 34.75
N ALA A 66 -10.02 9.94 35.61
CA ALA A 66 -9.58 9.08 36.71
C ALA A 66 -8.82 7.85 36.22
N TRP A 67 -9.30 7.20 35.16
CA TRP A 67 -8.66 6.02 34.56
C TRP A 67 -7.30 6.35 33.95
N SER A 68 -7.15 7.53 33.33
CA SER A 68 -5.93 7.93 32.63
C SER A 68 -4.87 8.51 33.57
N ARG A 69 -5.01 8.45 34.89
CA ARG A 69 -3.92 8.88 35.80
C ARG A 69 -2.76 7.88 35.76
N LEU A 70 -1.52 8.36 35.81
CA LEU A 70 -0.30 7.53 35.76
C LEU A 70 -0.23 6.40 36.81
N LYS A 71 -0.91 6.58 37.96
CA LYS A 71 -0.99 5.54 39.01
C LYS A 71 -1.91 4.39 38.64
N VAL A 72 -2.86 4.62 37.73
CA VAL A 72 -3.90 3.66 37.32
C VAL A 72 -3.55 3.08 35.95
N PHE A 73 -3.29 3.94 34.96
CA PHE A 73 -2.91 3.55 33.62
C PHE A 73 -1.48 3.99 33.35
N LYS A 74 -0.56 3.02 33.23
CA LYS A 74 0.88 3.26 33.13
C LYS A 74 1.28 3.56 31.67
N ARG A 75 2.38 2.97 31.21
CA ARG A 75 2.87 3.12 29.83
C ARG A 75 1.93 2.36 28.88
N LEU A 76 1.38 3.08 27.90
CA LEU A 76 0.63 2.52 26.78
C LEU A 76 1.43 1.40 26.10
N HIS A 77 0.76 0.32 25.72
CA HIS A 77 1.37 -0.87 25.12
C HIS A 77 0.75 -1.22 23.78
N HIS A 78 -0.58 -1.34 23.75
CA HIS A 78 -1.33 -1.68 22.55
C HIS A 78 -2.68 -0.99 22.55
N ILE A 79 -3.28 -0.95 21.37
CA ILE A 79 -4.65 -0.51 21.17
C ILE A 79 -5.46 -1.64 20.55
N GLU A 80 -6.73 -1.65 20.90
CA GLU A 80 -7.75 -2.45 20.26
C GLU A 80 -8.77 -1.50 19.63
N PHE A 81 -9.24 -1.79 18.42
CA PHE A 81 -10.28 -0.96 17.80
C PHE A 81 -11.17 -1.77 16.85
N TRP A 82 -12.36 -1.25 16.58
CA TRP A 82 -13.30 -1.79 15.61
C TRP A 82 -14.16 -0.68 15.01
N CYS A 83 -14.54 -0.85 13.75
CA CYS A 83 -15.40 0.12 13.06
C CYS A 83 -16.85 -0.03 13.54
N THR A 84 -17.52 1.10 13.79
CA THR A 84 -18.91 1.16 14.24
C THR A 84 -19.86 1.67 13.16
N THR A 85 -19.35 2.35 12.14
CA THR A 85 -20.17 2.76 10.99
C THR A 85 -20.70 1.52 10.29
N GLN A 86 -22.02 1.45 10.15
CA GLN A 86 -22.70 0.45 9.35
C GLN A 86 -23.18 1.11 8.07
N SER A 87 -22.59 0.71 6.94
CA SER A 87 -22.96 1.20 5.62
C SER A 87 -22.91 0.04 4.63
N TYR A 88 -23.76 0.09 3.60
CA TYR A 88 -23.82 -0.95 2.58
C TYR A 88 -23.74 -0.33 1.18
N PRO A 89 -22.67 -0.58 0.40
CA PRO A 89 -21.45 -1.31 0.79
C PRO A 89 -20.61 -0.56 1.86
N PRO A 90 -19.72 -1.25 2.60
CA PRO A 90 -18.76 -0.59 3.48
C PRO A 90 -17.80 0.29 2.65
N PRO A 91 -17.46 1.51 3.10
CA PRO A 91 -16.49 2.34 2.41
C PRO A 91 -15.11 1.67 2.46
N ALA A 92 -14.35 1.84 1.38
CA ALA A 92 -12.96 1.43 1.36
C ALA A 92 -12.16 2.38 2.28
N TRP A 93 -11.55 1.83 3.33
CA TRP A 93 -10.74 2.58 4.27
C TRP A 93 -9.43 1.86 4.58
N PHE A 94 -8.32 2.33 3.99
CA PHE A 94 -6.99 1.87 4.37
C PHE A 94 -6.44 2.70 5.54
N LEU A 95 -6.35 2.08 6.71
CA LEU A 95 -5.71 2.70 7.86
C LEU A 95 -4.20 2.43 7.80
N ASP A 96 -3.42 3.50 7.66
CA ASP A 96 -1.97 3.39 7.59
C ASP A 96 -1.37 3.19 8.99
N ARG A 97 -1.65 4.11 9.91
CA ARG A 97 -1.14 4.05 11.29
C ARG A 97 -1.96 4.91 12.25
N VAL A 98 -1.88 4.56 13.53
CA VAL A 98 -2.35 5.39 14.64
C VAL A 98 -1.15 5.85 15.46
N ILE A 99 -1.08 7.13 15.81
CA ILE A 99 -0.04 7.71 16.66
C ILE A 99 -0.69 8.24 17.92
N ILE A 100 -0.25 7.79 19.09
CA ILE A 100 -0.75 8.31 20.37
C ILE A 100 0.37 9.04 21.09
N ARG A 101 0.10 10.29 21.46
CA ARG A 101 0.98 11.13 22.26
C ARG A 101 0.48 11.15 23.69
N ASP A 102 1.31 10.69 24.62
CA ASP A 102 1.02 10.76 26.05
C ASP A 102 1.58 12.05 26.66
N ARG A 103 0.67 12.92 27.08
CA ARG A 103 0.97 14.24 27.65
C ARG A 103 1.03 14.24 29.18
N ARG A 104 0.77 13.09 29.82
CA ARG A 104 0.66 12.98 31.29
C ARG A 104 2.02 13.03 31.98
N PHE A 105 3.06 12.53 31.31
CA PHE A 105 4.44 12.51 31.81
C PHE A 105 5.13 13.89 31.79
N GLY A 106 4.50 14.92 31.21
CA GLY A 106 5.12 16.21 30.91
C GLY A 106 5.16 17.22 32.06
N MET A 107 6.09 17.05 33.02
CA MET A 107 6.68 18.21 33.71
C MET A 107 7.93 18.76 32.98
N THR A 108 8.49 18.02 32.02
CA THR A 108 9.74 18.34 31.30
C THR A 108 9.55 18.59 29.80
N ALA A 109 8.34 18.96 29.36
CA ALA A 109 8.00 19.32 27.97
C ALA A 109 8.15 18.24 26.88
N GLU A 110 8.79 17.10 27.14
CA GLU A 110 8.88 16.01 26.16
C GLU A 110 7.61 15.16 26.11
N TRP A 111 7.05 15.03 24.91
CA TRP A 111 5.91 14.15 24.64
C TRP A 111 6.42 12.73 24.44
N LYS A 112 5.71 11.75 25.01
CA LYS A 112 5.99 10.35 24.71
C LYS A 112 5.10 9.90 23.56
N TYR A 113 5.71 9.43 22.49
CA TYR A 113 5.03 8.95 21.30
C TYR A 113 4.95 7.43 21.30
N PHE A 114 3.82 6.92 20.85
CA PHE A 114 3.56 5.50 20.58
C PHE A 114 3.03 5.39 19.16
N PHE A 115 3.54 4.42 18.41
CA PHE A 115 3.30 4.25 16.99
C PHE A 115 2.69 2.88 16.73
N PHE A 116 1.45 2.86 16.24
CA PHE A 116 0.68 1.65 15.96
C PHE A 116 0.54 1.51 14.44
N PRO A 117 1.50 0.86 13.75
CA PRO A 117 1.41 0.61 12.32
C PRO A 117 0.29 -0.40 12.05
N VAL A 118 -0.66 -0.02 11.18
CA VAL A 118 -1.81 -0.86 10.85
C VAL A 118 -1.64 -1.44 9.45
N HIS A 119 -1.50 -0.57 8.44
CA HIS A 119 -1.32 -0.90 7.03
C HIS A 119 -2.34 -1.94 6.51
N GLN A 120 -3.63 -1.76 6.85
CA GLN A 120 -4.69 -2.68 6.45
C GLN A 120 -5.98 -1.94 6.06
N TRP A 121 -6.75 -2.57 5.18
CA TRP A 121 -8.13 -2.21 4.90
C TRP A 121 -9.01 -2.60 6.08
N ILE A 122 -9.73 -1.63 6.65
CA ILE A 122 -10.55 -1.84 7.85
C ILE A 122 -11.96 -2.26 7.46
N SER A 123 -12.38 -3.41 7.95
CA SER A 123 -13.73 -3.96 7.79
C SER A 123 -14.63 -3.70 9.00
N GLN A 124 -15.95 -3.68 8.78
CA GLN A 124 -16.98 -3.42 9.81
C GLN A 124 -17.22 -4.60 10.76
N ASP A 125 -16.81 -5.80 10.37
CA ASP A 125 -17.08 -7.08 11.03
C ASP A 125 -15.88 -7.61 11.83
N HIS A 126 -14.87 -6.78 12.08
CA HIS A 126 -13.61 -7.24 12.65
C HIS A 126 -13.05 -6.32 13.73
N GLN A 127 -12.35 -6.95 14.67
CA GLN A 127 -11.64 -6.31 15.76
C GLN A 127 -10.14 -6.38 15.49
N TYR A 128 -9.46 -5.25 15.65
CA TYR A 128 -8.04 -5.12 15.36
C TYR A 128 -7.28 -4.87 16.66
N VAL A 129 -6.18 -5.60 16.87
CA VAL A 129 -5.25 -5.37 17.97
C VAL A 129 -3.89 -5.00 17.39
N VAL A 130 -3.37 -3.84 17.78
CA VAL A 130 -2.15 -3.26 17.20
C VAL A 130 -1.23 -2.77 18.30
N HIS A 131 0.06 -3.08 18.17
CA HIS A 131 1.08 -2.83 19.17
C HIS A 131 2.04 -1.72 18.76
N ASP A 132 2.76 -1.16 19.74
CA ASP A 132 3.71 -0.04 19.57
C ASP A 132 5.00 -0.48 18.85
N CYS A 133 4.94 -0.59 17.50
CA CYS A 133 6.06 -1.03 16.65
C CYS A 133 6.73 -2.35 17.08
N GLU A 134 5.97 -3.23 17.73
CA GLU A 134 6.42 -4.57 18.13
C GLU A 134 6.08 -5.60 17.05
N ALA A 135 6.88 -6.66 16.98
CA ALA A 135 6.71 -7.73 16.00
C ALA A 135 6.94 -9.09 16.67
N TRP A 136 6.12 -10.07 16.29
CA TRP A 136 6.19 -11.43 16.80
C TRP A 136 6.33 -12.45 15.68
N ILE A 137 7.16 -13.45 15.95
CA ILE A 137 7.08 -14.74 15.26
C ILE A 137 5.84 -15.49 15.76
N PRO A 138 5.23 -16.36 14.94
CA PRO A 138 3.96 -17.04 15.30
C PRO A 138 3.98 -17.76 16.65
N GLN A 139 5.13 -18.31 17.06
CA GLN A 139 5.27 -19.05 18.33
C GLN A 139 5.18 -18.15 19.58
N LEU A 140 5.36 -16.84 19.41
CA LEU A 140 5.35 -15.85 20.49
C LEU A 140 4.17 -14.87 20.34
N GLU A 141 3.25 -15.14 19.42
CA GLU A 141 2.11 -14.28 19.12
C GLU A 141 1.20 -14.14 20.36
N PRO A 142 0.98 -12.91 20.88
CA PRO A 142 0.09 -12.71 22.02
C PRO A 142 -1.38 -13.04 21.70
N PHE A 143 -1.80 -12.88 20.44
CA PHE A 143 -3.17 -13.11 19.98
C PHE A 143 -3.21 -14.07 18.78
N PRO A 144 -2.95 -15.38 18.99
CA PRO A 144 -2.81 -16.34 17.88
C PRO A 144 -4.08 -16.49 17.06
N GLU A 145 -5.26 -16.39 17.67
CA GLU A 145 -6.56 -16.49 17.01
C GLU A 145 -6.78 -15.33 16.01
N LEU A 146 -6.49 -14.09 16.42
CA LEU A 146 -6.58 -12.92 15.52
C LEU A 146 -5.62 -13.03 14.34
N ARG A 147 -4.40 -13.54 14.58
CA ARG A 147 -3.42 -13.79 13.52
C ARG A 147 -3.91 -14.85 12.54
N GLU A 148 -4.49 -15.94 13.04
CA GLU A 148 -5.04 -17.00 12.21
C GLU A 148 -6.20 -16.50 11.34
N GLU A 149 -7.08 -15.68 11.90
CA GLU A 149 -8.17 -15.03 11.15
C GLU A 149 -7.64 -14.06 10.09
N GLU A 150 -6.64 -13.22 10.42
CA GLU A 150 -6.00 -12.31 9.47
C GLU A 150 -5.39 -13.08 8.28
N VAL A 151 -4.58 -14.11 8.58
CA VAL A 151 -3.90 -14.93 7.56
C VAL A 151 -4.94 -15.66 6.71
N SER A 152 -5.95 -16.27 7.33
CA SER A 152 -7.01 -16.99 6.62
C SER A 152 -7.76 -16.10 5.66
N ARG A 153 -8.09 -14.88 6.07
CA ARG A 153 -8.73 -13.88 5.21
C ARG A 153 -7.82 -13.45 4.06
N ARG A 154 -6.54 -13.16 4.33
CA ARG A 154 -5.57 -12.79 3.28
C ARG A 154 -5.42 -13.90 2.24
N MET A 155 -5.40 -15.17 2.65
CA MET A 155 -5.34 -16.29 1.70
C MET A 155 -6.57 -16.39 0.78
N GLN A 156 -7.73 -15.89 1.19
CA GLN A 156 -8.92 -15.82 0.32
C GLN A 156 -8.77 -14.78 -0.79
N PHE A 157 -8.04 -13.69 -0.53
CA PHE A 157 -7.77 -12.64 -1.52
C PHE A 157 -6.58 -12.97 -2.43
N PHE A 158 -5.52 -13.53 -1.87
CA PHE A 158 -4.29 -13.87 -2.60
C PHE A 158 -4.36 -15.28 -3.17
N THR A 159 -5.29 -15.49 -4.10
CA THR A 159 -5.35 -16.75 -4.85
C THR A 159 -4.29 -16.78 -5.94
N LEU A 160 -3.51 -17.86 -5.94
CA LEU A 160 -2.45 -18.09 -6.93
C LEU A 160 -3.01 -18.89 -8.09
N PHE A 161 -2.67 -18.46 -9.31
CA PHE A 161 -3.04 -19.12 -10.54
C PHE A 161 -1.80 -19.44 -11.38
N GLN A 162 -1.82 -20.53 -12.14
CA GLN A 162 -0.77 -20.87 -13.08
C GLN A 162 -1.31 -20.73 -14.50
N ARG A 163 -0.90 -19.65 -15.19
CA ARG A 163 -1.36 -19.36 -16.56
C ARG A 163 -1.08 -20.48 -17.56
N SER A 164 0.06 -21.16 -17.43
CA SER A 164 0.36 -22.33 -18.25
C SER A 164 1.35 -23.26 -17.57
N LYS A 165 1.30 -24.55 -17.95
CA LYS A 165 2.15 -25.59 -17.39
C LYS A 165 3.63 -25.23 -17.55
N GLY A 166 4.36 -25.21 -16.43
CA GLY A 166 5.80 -24.93 -16.41
C GLY A 166 6.16 -23.46 -16.18
N LEU A 167 5.18 -22.56 -16.14
CA LEU A 167 5.39 -21.19 -15.67
C LEU A 167 5.28 -21.10 -14.14
N PRO A 168 5.91 -20.10 -13.49
CA PRO A 168 5.63 -19.79 -12.10
C PRO A 168 4.14 -19.52 -11.86
N VAL A 169 3.68 -19.79 -10.65
CA VAL A 169 2.37 -19.31 -10.20
C VAL A 169 2.42 -17.78 -10.06
N GLU A 170 1.33 -17.13 -10.42
CA GLU A 170 1.19 -15.68 -10.41
C GLU A 170 -0.18 -15.27 -9.86
N TRP A 171 -0.30 -14.00 -9.50
CA TRP A 171 -1.59 -13.40 -9.20
C TRP A 171 -2.26 -13.00 -10.52
N ASP A 172 -3.57 -13.24 -10.63
CA ASP A 172 -4.32 -12.79 -11.79
C ASP A 172 -4.51 -11.26 -11.76
N ILE A 173 -3.60 -10.58 -12.43
CA ILE A 173 -3.60 -9.12 -12.59
C ILE A 173 -4.30 -8.66 -13.87
N GLU A 174 -4.80 -9.59 -14.70
CA GLU A 174 -5.41 -9.25 -15.99
C GLU A 174 -6.59 -8.28 -15.86
N PRO A 175 -7.51 -8.41 -14.88
CA PRO A 175 -8.59 -7.44 -14.68
C PRO A 175 -8.07 -6.03 -14.41
N LEU A 176 -7.01 -5.89 -13.61
CA LEU A 176 -6.40 -4.60 -13.28
C LEU A 176 -5.71 -3.99 -14.51
N VAL A 177 -5.07 -4.81 -15.34
CA VAL A 177 -4.45 -4.34 -16.59
C VAL A 177 -5.51 -3.78 -17.53
N LEU A 178 -6.64 -4.47 -17.71
CA LEU A 178 -7.75 -4.00 -18.55
C LEU A 178 -8.37 -2.70 -18.02
N GLU A 179 -8.55 -2.58 -16.70
CA GLU A 179 -9.02 -1.35 -16.05
C GLU A 179 -8.07 -0.18 -16.33
N VAL A 180 -6.75 -0.38 -16.21
CA VAL A 180 -5.76 0.66 -16.50
C VAL A 180 -5.79 1.06 -17.97
N ILE A 181 -5.91 0.11 -18.89
CA ILE A 181 -6.04 0.38 -20.34
C ILE A 181 -7.27 1.24 -20.62
N GLU A 182 -8.41 0.90 -20.03
CA GLU A 182 -9.65 1.68 -20.18
C GLU A 182 -9.48 3.09 -19.59
N ARG A 183 -8.99 3.21 -18.36
CA ARG A 183 -8.79 4.49 -17.68
C ARG A 183 -7.79 5.42 -18.38
N THR A 184 -6.83 4.84 -19.09
CA THR A 184 -5.82 5.60 -19.86
C THR A 184 -6.26 5.93 -21.28
N GLY A 185 -7.45 5.49 -21.70
CA GLY A 185 -7.97 5.74 -23.04
C GLY A 185 -7.17 4.99 -24.14
N LEU A 186 -6.58 3.86 -23.80
CA LEU A 186 -5.80 3.00 -24.71
C LEU A 186 -6.60 1.81 -25.24
N ALA A 187 -7.89 1.69 -24.88
CA ALA A 187 -8.69 0.52 -25.20
C ALA A 187 -8.87 0.29 -26.71
N GLU A 188 -9.07 1.36 -27.48
CA GLU A 188 -9.21 1.28 -28.94
C GLU A 188 -7.91 0.78 -29.59
N GLU A 189 -6.76 1.30 -29.16
CA GLU A 189 -5.45 0.91 -29.66
C GLU A 189 -5.06 -0.49 -29.22
N TYR A 190 -5.40 -0.87 -27.99
CA TYR A 190 -5.10 -2.18 -27.42
C TYR A 190 -5.87 -3.31 -28.11
N THR A 191 -7.09 -3.02 -28.59
CA THR A 191 -7.96 -4.00 -29.26
C THR A 191 -7.90 -3.94 -30.78
N SER A 192 -7.21 -2.95 -31.34
CA SER A 192 -7.09 -2.79 -32.79
C SER A 192 -6.27 -3.91 -33.42
N GLU A 193 -6.85 -4.52 -34.46
CA GLU A 193 -6.17 -5.47 -35.36
C GLU A 193 -5.68 -4.80 -36.66
N GLU A 194 -5.82 -3.47 -36.76
CA GLU A 194 -5.45 -2.72 -37.96
C GLU A 194 -3.92 -2.68 -38.13
N SER A 195 -3.48 -2.87 -39.37
CA SER A 195 -2.06 -2.74 -39.70
C SER A 195 -1.62 -1.28 -39.68
N TRP A 196 -0.43 -1.02 -39.16
CA TRP A 196 0.21 0.28 -39.31
C TRP A 196 0.53 0.58 -40.77
N ASP A 197 0.13 1.76 -41.25
CA ASP A 197 0.43 2.20 -42.62
C ASP A 197 1.93 2.42 -42.85
N SER A 198 2.65 2.86 -41.81
CA SER A 198 4.09 3.14 -41.86
C SER A 198 4.73 3.16 -40.48
N LEU A 199 6.06 3.09 -40.44
CA LEU A 199 6.82 3.26 -39.20
C LEU A 199 6.82 4.71 -38.70
N ASP A 200 6.59 5.69 -39.58
CA ASP A 200 6.44 7.09 -39.19
C ASP A 200 5.16 7.31 -38.38
N THR A 201 4.11 6.52 -38.66
CA THR A 201 2.85 6.52 -37.90
C THR A 201 3.06 6.13 -36.43
N LEU A 202 4.09 5.35 -36.12
CA LEU A 202 4.43 4.97 -34.74
C LEU A 202 4.87 6.19 -33.90
N GLY A 203 5.55 7.17 -34.51
CA GLY A 203 5.96 8.41 -33.84
C GLY A 203 4.75 9.25 -33.37
N ASN A 204 3.64 9.20 -34.10
CA ASN A 204 2.41 9.91 -33.75
C ASN A 204 1.75 9.33 -32.49
N PHE A 205 1.96 8.05 -32.20
CA PHE A 205 1.43 7.41 -31.00
C PHE A 205 2.00 8.03 -29.72
N TYR A 206 3.32 8.22 -29.68
CA TYR A 206 3.99 8.87 -28.54
C TYR A 206 3.44 10.28 -28.32
N LYS A 207 3.22 11.04 -29.40
CA LYS A 207 2.63 12.39 -29.33
C LYS A 207 1.17 12.36 -28.84
N LYS A 208 0.35 11.43 -29.35
CA LYS A 208 -1.07 11.28 -28.98
C LYS A 208 -1.25 11.12 -27.47
N TYR A 209 -0.38 10.35 -26.83
CA TYR A 209 -0.44 10.07 -25.39
C TYR A 209 0.53 10.89 -24.53
N ASN A 210 1.15 11.93 -25.10
CA ASN A 210 2.14 12.77 -24.42
C ASN A 210 3.30 11.97 -23.77
N ILE A 211 3.69 10.88 -24.43
CA ILE A 211 4.83 10.04 -24.04
C ILE A 211 6.07 10.59 -24.72
N THR A 212 7.20 10.62 -23.99
CA THR A 212 8.48 11.04 -24.57
C THR A 212 8.90 10.09 -25.68
N GLU A 213 9.12 10.64 -26.86
CA GLU A 213 9.56 9.88 -28.03
C GLU A 213 10.93 9.25 -27.76
N PRO A 214 11.10 7.93 -27.95
CA PRO A 214 12.38 7.28 -27.74
C PRO A 214 13.39 7.69 -28.80
N VAL A 215 14.61 8.02 -28.37
CA VAL A 215 15.74 8.40 -29.24
C VAL A 215 16.02 7.35 -30.33
N SER A 216 15.66 6.08 -30.09
CA SER A 216 15.79 5.00 -31.08
C SER A 216 15.03 5.26 -32.38
N LEU A 217 13.92 6.01 -32.37
CA LEU A 217 13.17 6.33 -33.60
C LEU A 217 14.02 7.11 -34.62
N GLN A 218 15.04 7.84 -34.17
CA GLN A 218 15.93 8.60 -35.04
C GLN A 218 17.11 7.76 -35.58
N PHE A 219 17.48 6.65 -34.91
CA PHE A 219 18.74 5.95 -35.19
C PHE A 219 18.59 4.45 -35.48
N TRP A 220 17.39 3.89 -35.42
CA TRP A 220 17.17 2.44 -35.55
C TRP A 220 17.58 1.86 -36.91
N MET A 221 17.43 2.62 -38.01
CA MET A 221 17.90 2.22 -39.35
C MET A 221 19.29 2.74 -39.72
N MET A 222 19.81 3.71 -38.97
CA MET A 222 20.97 4.48 -39.44
C MET A 222 22.31 3.88 -39.01
N ASN A 223 22.36 3.02 -37.99
CA ASN A 223 23.64 2.62 -37.43
C ASN A 223 23.65 1.24 -36.73
N ASP A 224 24.45 0.31 -37.25
CA ASP A 224 24.76 -0.99 -36.64
C ASP A 224 25.37 -0.85 -35.23
N ILE A 225 26.04 0.27 -34.93
CA ILE A 225 26.56 0.57 -33.60
C ILE A 225 25.42 0.71 -32.60
N CYS A 226 24.33 1.40 -32.96
CA CYS A 226 23.17 1.56 -32.09
C CYS A 226 22.48 0.21 -31.86
N PHE A 227 22.37 -0.61 -32.91
CA PHE A 227 21.86 -1.98 -32.81
C PHE A 227 22.74 -2.85 -31.89
N GLY A 228 24.07 -2.80 -32.04
CA GLY A 228 25.02 -3.51 -31.18
C GLY A 228 24.97 -3.04 -29.73
N ALA A 229 24.90 -1.72 -29.51
CA ALA A 229 24.85 -1.12 -28.19
C ALA A 229 23.62 -1.56 -27.39
N GLN A 230 22.46 -1.78 -28.03
CA GLN A 230 21.25 -2.28 -27.36
C GLN A 230 21.44 -3.66 -26.71
N ARG A 231 22.37 -4.48 -27.19
CA ARG A 231 22.67 -5.80 -26.59
C ARG A 231 23.49 -5.72 -25.30
N ILE A 232 24.04 -4.55 -24.99
CA ILE A 232 24.87 -4.31 -23.81
C ILE A 232 24.19 -3.32 -22.86
N ARG A 233 23.52 -2.29 -23.40
CA ARG A 233 22.94 -1.17 -22.64
C ARG A 233 21.45 -0.94 -22.91
N GLY A 234 20.83 -1.78 -23.73
CA GLY A 234 19.39 -1.72 -24.00
C GLY A 234 18.58 -2.51 -22.97
N CYS A 235 17.32 -2.82 -23.31
CA CYS A 235 16.37 -3.43 -22.37
C CYS A 235 16.63 -4.91 -22.08
N ASN A 236 17.45 -5.62 -22.88
CA ASN A 236 17.77 -7.03 -22.67
C ASN A 236 19.28 -7.33 -22.81
N PRO A 237 20.12 -6.87 -21.87
CA PRO A 237 21.57 -7.00 -21.95
C PRO A 237 22.11 -8.38 -21.52
N PHE A 238 21.25 -9.38 -21.31
CA PHE A 238 21.62 -10.66 -20.70
C PHE A 238 21.93 -11.77 -21.71
N THR A 239 21.69 -11.53 -22.99
CA THR A 239 21.76 -12.56 -24.04
C THR A 239 23.10 -12.61 -24.78
N ILE A 240 23.83 -11.50 -24.83
CA ILE A 240 25.10 -11.43 -25.55
C ILE A 240 26.20 -12.17 -24.78
N GLN A 241 26.95 -13.00 -25.50
CA GLN A 241 28.06 -13.77 -24.94
C GLN A 241 29.23 -13.78 -25.92
N VAL A 242 30.44 -13.85 -25.38
CA VAL A 242 31.66 -13.98 -26.21
C VAL A 242 31.65 -15.34 -26.90
N CYS A 243 31.51 -15.33 -28.22
CA CYS A 243 31.58 -16.54 -29.04
C CYS A 243 33.04 -16.96 -29.25
N ARG A 244 33.49 -18.01 -28.54
CA ARG A 244 34.84 -18.56 -28.70
C ARG A 244 34.95 -19.55 -29.87
N THR A 245 33.84 -20.11 -30.33
CA THR A 245 33.79 -21.08 -31.43
C THR A 245 32.48 -20.95 -32.18
N LEU A 246 32.52 -20.83 -33.50
CA LEU A 246 31.31 -20.72 -34.32
C LEU A 246 30.45 -21.99 -34.21
N PRO A 247 29.14 -21.87 -33.93
CA PRO A 247 28.25 -23.03 -33.90
C PRO A 247 28.21 -23.76 -35.24
N LYS A 248 28.30 -25.10 -35.22
CA LYS A 248 28.32 -25.96 -36.43
C LYS A 248 27.16 -25.68 -37.40
N ARG A 249 25.96 -25.38 -36.87
CA ARG A 249 24.77 -25.03 -37.68
C ARG A 249 24.93 -23.75 -38.51
N ARG A 250 25.79 -22.82 -38.10
CA ARG A 250 26.04 -21.56 -38.81
C ARG A 250 27.30 -21.58 -39.67
N ALA A 251 28.20 -22.54 -39.46
CA ALA A 251 29.42 -22.69 -40.27
C ALA A 251 29.12 -23.02 -41.75
N ASN A 252 28.07 -23.80 -42.02
CA ASN A 252 27.68 -24.17 -43.39
C ASN A 252 27.08 -23.00 -44.21
N PHE A 253 26.57 -21.96 -43.55
CA PHE A 253 25.97 -20.82 -44.25
C PHE A 253 27.05 -19.91 -44.88
N PHE A 254 28.19 -19.74 -44.20
CA PHE A 254 29.31 -18.95 -44.70
C PHE A 254 30.19 -19.68 -45.73
N LEU A 255 30.16 -21.02 -45.75
CA LEU A 255 30.92 -21.83 -46.71
C LEU A 255 30.20 -22.02 -48.06
N ASN A 256 28.87 -21.84 -48.10
CA ASN A 256 28.06 -21.99 -49.32
C ASN A 256 27.66 -20.65 -49.98
N SER A 257 28.18 -19.52 -49.47
CA SER A 257 27.94 -18.16 -50.00
C SER A 257 29.21 -17.49 -50.54
N LEU A 258 30.28 -18.28 -50.74
CA LEU A 258 31.49 -17.98 -51.53
C LEU A 258 31.52 -18.89 -52.76
#